data_AF-A0A316IE50-F1
#
_entry.id   AF-A0A316IE50-F1
#
_cell.length_a   1.000
_cell.length_b   1.000
_cell.length_c   1.000
_cell.angle_alpha   90.00
_cell.angle_beta   90.00
_cell.angle_gamma   90.00
#
_symmetry.space_group_name_H-M   'P 1'
#
loop_
_entity.id
_entity.type
_entity.pdbx_description
1 polymer ?
#
loop_
_entity_poly.entity_id
_entity_poly.type
_entity_poly.pdbx_seq_one_letter_code
_entity_poly.pdbx_strand_id
1 'polypeptide(L)'
;MRQNVGLGWVRDALLVATWAGLALVGIVAVIAGFAVHEIQSNLDPELDDWPLRGSLADDEALLDRAEQAWRDFGGLDGDAHPLFAERSSELAANMVLVAMAGRTDDDRPVVAFVTSLATTGTPATDRLFVRAVSFPEERPLAVGFVAARQDPSEAVPDGGSLAFALAGPKNPVVSVRTNVIDPGRREPEPPGETFWRVLPRGAGAWNTTMSTGQSHEEPLRPAAGVRDPATTLAKVSTRDGAVAAEYRTPAAGDLVTSSTAMLGVVTDTSGRMETTPTAWTAWGSVSTEKSGVPGTLTAGSGGTLLFTATGPGEVADDDRLVFTSAANAGVVVEVGRLTKADGGWQVERGVNLSQYQLSTVAVTP
;
A
#
# COMPACT_ATOMS: atom_id res chain seq x y z
N MET A 1 -30.83 26.41 -83.54
CA MET A 1 -29.90 27.31 -82.83
C MET A 1 -29.67 26.74 -81.44
N ARG A 2 -28.39 26.58 -81.05
CA ARG A 2 -27.93 25.71 -79.95
C ARG A 2 -28.39 26.23 -78.58
N GLN A 3 -29.00 25.37 -77.77
CA GLN A 3 -29.24 25.58 -76.34
C GLN A 3 -27.91 25.49 -75.59
N ASN A 4 -27.56 26.57 -74.88
CA ASN A 4 -26.52 26.56 -73.85
C ASN A 4 -27.04 25.77 -72.65
N VAL A 5 -26.66 24.49 -72.54
CA VAL A 5 -26.84 23.71 -71.32
C VAL A 5 -25.75 24.18 -70.35
N GLY A 6 -26.15 25.05 -69.41
CA GLY A 6 -25.26 25.63 -68.42
C GLY A 6 -24.75 24.58 -67.43
N LEU A 7 -23.43 24.45 -67.34
CA LEU A 7 -22.64 23.65 -66.38
C LEU A 7 -22.81 24.05 -64.89
N GLY A 8 -23.88 24.76 -64.52
CA GLY A 8 -24.10 25.27 -63.15
C GLY A 8 -24.17 24.15 -62.10
N TRP A 9 -24.89 23.07 -62.41
CA TRP A 9 -25.13 22.00 -61.44
C TRP A 9 -23.86 21.21 -61.03
N VAL A 10 -22.87 21.10 -61.93
CA VAL A 10 -21.60 20.41 -61.63
C VAL A 10 -20.75 21.26 -60.68
N ARG A 11 -20.82 22.59 -60.79
CA ARG A 11 -20.08 23.52 -59.95
C ARG A 11 -20.67 23.60 -58.55
N ASP A 12 -22.00 23.53 -58.43
CA ASP A 12 -22.70 23.49 -57.14
C ASP A 12 -22.49 22.15 -56.42
N ALA A 13 -22.46 21.02 -57.16
CA ALA A 13 -22.17 19.71 -56.58
C ALA A 13 -20.73 19.60 -56.03
N LEU A 14 -19.75 20.18 -56.72
CA LEU A 14 -18.35 20.22 -56.25
C LEU A 14 -18.17 21.13 -55.04
N LEU A 15 -18.87 22.27 -54.97
CA LEU A 15 -18.85 23.15 -53.80
C LEU A 15 -19.48 22.48 -52.58
N VAL A 16 -20.63 21.82 -52.73
CA VAL A 16 -21.29 21.10 -51.62
C VAL A 16 -20.43 19.93 -51.12
N ALA A 17 -19.77 19.18 -52.01
CA ALA A 17 -18.87 18.11 -51.62
C ALA A 17 -17.63 18.62 -50.86
N THR A 18 -17.11 19.80 -51.22
CA THR A 18 -15.95 20.42 -50.56
C THR A 18 -16.32 20.94 -49.16
N TRP A 19 -17.50 21.56 -49.00
CA TRP A 19 -18.01 22.00 -47.70
C TRP A 19 -18.39 20.82 -46.79
N ALA A 20 -18.96 19.75 -47.34
CA ALA A 20 -19.23 18.53 -46.58
C ALA A 20 -17.94 17.84 -46.11
N GLY A 21 -16.89 17.81 -46.94
CA GLY A 21 -15.58 17.28 -46.57
C GLY A 21 -14.90 18.09 -45.45
N LEU A 22 -14.94 19.42 -45.54
CA LEU A 22 -14.40 20.31 -44.49
C LEU A 22 -15.18 20.22 -43.17
N ALA A 23 -16.51 20.10 -43.23
CA ALA A 23 -17.33 19.89 -42.05
C ALA A 23 -17.03 18.53 -41.40
N LEU A 24 -16.83 17.47 -42.18
CA LEU A 24 -16.46 16.15 -41.65
C LEU A 24 -15.09 16.16 -40.98
N VAL A 25 -14.08 16.81 -41.58
CA VAL A 25 -12.74 16.95 -40.99
C VAL A 25 -12.78 17.79 -39.71
N GLY A 26 -13.56 18.88 -39.69
CA GLY A 26 -13.79 19.68 -38.49
C GLY A 26 -14.47 18.88 -37.38
N ILE A 27 -15.48 18.08 -37.70
CA ILE A 27 -16.17 17.22 -36.73
C ILE A 27 -15.25 16.11 -36.21
N VAL A 28 -14.45 15.47 -37.07
CA VAL A 28 -13.47 14.45 -36.63
C VAL A 28 -12.36 15.08 -35.78
N ALA A 29 -11.90 16.29 -36.10
CA ALA A 29 -10.91 17.00 -35.29
C ALA A 29 -11.48 17.45 -33.93
N VAL A 30 -12.75 17.86 -33.88
CA VAL A 30 -13.44 18.20 -32.63
C VAL A 30 -13.72 16.94 -31.80
N ILE A 31 -14.15 15.84 -32.42
CA ILE A 31 -14.37 14.55 -31.72
C ILE A 31 -13.04 13.97 -31.24
N ALA A 32 -11.97 14.03 -32.03
CA ALA A 32 -10.64 13.62 -31.61
C ALA A 32 -10.08 14.54 -30.52
N GLY A 33 -10.32 15.85 -30.62
CA GLY A 33 -9.94 16.83 -29.59
C GLY A 33 -10.70 16.62 -28.27
N PHE A 34 -12.01 16.38 -28.33
CA PHE A 34 -12.82 16.03 -27.16
C PHE A 34 -12.44 14.66 -26.60
N ALA A 35 -12.24 13.64 -27.44
CA ALA A 35 -11.82 12.32 -26.97
C ALA A 35 -10.41 12.34 -26.35
N VAL A 36 -9.46 13.09 -26.92
CA VAL A 36 -8.11 13.27 -26.34
C VAL A 36 -8.17 14.10 -25.06
N HIS A 37 -9.00 15.15 -25.00
CA HIS A 37 -9.18 15.96 -23.81
C HIS A 37 -9.89 15.20 -22.68
N GLU A 38 -10.86 14.35 -23.00
CA GLU A 38 -11.63 13.54 -22.06
C GLU A 38 -10.85 12.28 -21.60
N ILE A 39 -9.99 11.72 -22.46
CA ILE A 39 -9.03 10.68 -22.07
C ILE A 39 -7.92 11.28 -21.19
N GLN A 40 -7.44 12.50 -21.46
CA GLN A 40 -6.45 13.17 -20.60
C GLN A 40 -7.06 13.69 -19.28
N SER A 41 -8.32 14.15 -19.27
CA SER A 41 -8.97 14.64 -18.05
C SER A 41 -9.30 13.53 -17.04
N ASN A 42 -9.43 12.29 -17.52
CA ASN A 42 -9.78 11.12 -16.72
C ASN A 42 -8.56 10.29 -16.25
N LEU A 43 -7.34 10.69 -16.58
CA LEU A 43 -6.15 10.08 -16.00
C LEU A 43 -5.90 10.65 -14.59
N ASP A 44 -5.56 9.78 -13.65
CA ASP A 44 -5.12 10.21 -12.32
C ASP A 44 -3.85 11.08 -12.43
N PRO A 45 -3.76 12.16 -11.64
CA PRO A 45 -2.62 13.06 -11.67
C PRO A 45 -1.34 12.33 -11.27
N GLU A 46 -0.23 12.67 -11.92
CA GLU A 46 1.09 12.25 -11.48
C GLU A 46 1.41 12.90 -10.15
N LEU A 47 2.35 12.33 -9.36
CA LEU A 47 2.70 12.88 -8.05
C LEU A 47 3.15 14.35 -8.13
N ASP A 48 3.79 14.74 -9.23
CA ASP A 48 4.28 16.10 -9.47
C ASP A 48 3.12 17.11 -9.63
N ASP A 49 1.91 16.64 -9.95
CA ASP A 49 0.70 17.46 -10.12
C ASP A 49 -0.14 17.60 -8.83
N TRP A 50 0.25 16.93 -7.75
CA TRP A 50 -0.53 16.97 -6.51
C TRP A 50 -0.36 18.31 -5.80
N PRO A 51 -1.44 19.06 -5.52
CA PRO A 51 -1.34 20.30 -4.77
C PRO A 51 -0.93 20.03 -3.32
N LEU A 52 -0.09 20.92 -2.79
CA LEU A 52 0.20 20.99 -1.36
C LEU A 52 -1.10 21.23 -0.57
N ARG A 53 -1.32 20.41 0.46
CA ARG A 53 -2.49 20.47 1.36
C ARG A 53 -2.07 20.50 2.83
N GLY A 54 -3.03 20.78 3.71
CA GLY A 54 -2.85 20.75 5.16
C GLY A 54 -2.65 22.13 5.79
N SER A 55 -2.83 22.20 7.11
CA SER A 55 -2.82 23.47 7.86
C SER A 55 -1.46 24.15 7.95
N LEU A 56 -0.37 23.47 7.59
CA LEU A 56 0.99 24.00 7.60
C LEU A 56 1.56 24.21 6.19
N ALA A 57 0.69 24.21 5.16
CA ALA A 57 1.10 24.40 3.77
C ALA A 57 1.87 25.71 3.51
N ASP A 58 1.56 26.77 4.26
CA ASP A 58 2.20 28.08 4.10
C ASP A 58 3.44 28.28 5.00
N ASP A 59 3.86 27.26 5.77
CA ASP A 59 5.06 27.33 6.63
C ASP A 59 6.33 26.94 5.85
N GLU A 60 6.81 27.85 5.00
CA GLU A 60 8.00 27.64 4.15
C GLU A 60 9.21 27.14 4.96
N ALA A 61 9.44 27.69 6.15
CA ALA A 61 10.57 27.31 6.99
C ALA A 61 10.47 25.86 7.51
N LEU A 62 9.25 25.35 7.73
CA LEU A 62 9.03 23.94 8.04
C LEU A 62 9.31 23.05 6.82
N LEU A 63 8.83 23.46 5.65
CA LEU A 63 9.02 22.71 4.40
C LEU A 63 10.52 22.60 4.04
N ASP A 64 11.28 23.70 4.15
CA ASP A 64 12.73 23.70 3.95
C ASP A 64 13.45 22.75 4.92
N ARG A 65 13.06 22.74 6.19
CA ARG A 65 13.61 21.81 7.19
C ARG A 65 13.25 20.37 6.88
N ALA A 66 12.04 20.12 6.37
CA ALA A 66 11.62 18.78 6.01
C ALA A 66 12.44 18.26 4.82
N GLU A 67 12.59 19.08 3.78
CA GLU A 67 13.43 18.78 2.62
C GLU A 67 14.88 18.51 3.04
N GLN A 68 15.46 19.36 3.90
CA GLN A 68 16.81 19.15 4.41
C GLN A 68 16.93 17.82 5.17
N ALA A 69 15.95 17.47 6.01
CA ALA A 69 15.94 16.19 6.71
C ALA A 69 15.87 14.99 5.75
N TRP A 70 15.19 15.13 4.60
CA TRP A 70 15.19 14.11 3.56
C TRP A 70 16.52 14.05 2.81
N ARG A 71 17.10 15.19 2.42
CA ARG A 71 18.43 15.24 1.79
C ARG A 71 19.51 14.62 2.67
N ASP A 72 19.48 14.89 3.99
CA ASP A 72 20.42 14.31 4.97
C ASP A 72 20.24 12.80 5.14
N PHE A 73 19.00 12.30 5.01
CA PHE A 73 18.72 10.86 5.01
C PHE A 73 19.22 10.18 3.73
N GLY A 74 19.16 10.87 2.60
CA GLY A 74 19.57 10.39 1.28
C GLY A 74 18.44 9.75 0.46
N GLY A 75 18.73 9.46 -0.81
CA GLY A 75 17.79 8.81 -1.74
C GLY A 75 16.85 9.75 -2.50
N LEU A 76 16.98 11.06 -2.31
CA LEU A 76 16.40 12.10 -3.17
C LEU A 76 17.44 12.53 -4.22
N ASP A 77 17.05 12.53 -5.48
CA ASP A 77 17.77 13.23 -6.54
C ASP A 77 16.91 14.41 -7.05
N GLY A 78 17.55 15.55 -7.29
CA GLY A 78 16.87 16.77 -7.71
C GLY A 78 16.04 17.48 -6.64
N ASP A 79 14.94 18.09 -7.06
CA ASP A 79 14.06 18.91 -6.24
C ASP A 79 12.96 18.07 -5.60
N ALA A 80 12.64 18.36 -4.33
CA ALA A 80 11.47 17.80 -3.67
C ALA A 80 10.30 18.78 -3.74
N HIS A 81 9.08 18.27 -3.86
CA HIS A 81 7.87 19.07 -3.75
C HIS A 81 6.96 18.54 -2.63
N PRO A 82 6.48 19.42 -1.74
CA PRO A 82 5.63 19.01 -0.65
C PRO A 82 4.21 18.71 -1.14
N LEU A 83 3.66 17.59 -0.69
CA LEU A 83 2.30 17.15 -0.98
C LEU A 83 1.31 17.50 0.13
N PHE A 84 1.82 17.48 1.37
CA PHE A 84 1.00 17.64 2.55
C PHE A 84 1.84 18.09 3.74
N ALA A 85 1.34 19.04 4.53
CA ALA A 85 1.97 19.48 5.76
C ALA A 85 0.91 19.75 6.84
N GLU A 86 0.94 18.99 7.92
CA GLU A 86 -0.01 19.12 9.02
C GLU A 86 0.61 18.79 10.38
N ARG A 87 0.04 19.40 11.41
CA ARG A 87 0.20 18.99 12.79
C ARG A 87 -1.00 18.15 13.19
N SER A 88 -0.79 16.90 13.60
CA SER A 88 -1.87 16.15 14.23
C SER A 88 -2.26 16.85 15.53
N SER A 89 -3.55 17.12 15.71
CA SER A 89 -4.14 17.53 16.97
C SER A 89 -5.11 16.46 17.43
N GLU A 90 -5.24 16.28 18.75
CA GLU A 90 -6.25 15.39 19.36
C GLU A 90 -6.02 13.89 19.12
N LEU A 91 -4.80 13.51 18.71
CA LEU A 91 -4.38 12.11 18.69
C LEU A 91 -3.73 11.72 20.03
N ALA A 92 -3.71 10.43 20.31
CA ALA A 92 -2.99 9.89 21.47
C ALA A 92 -1.46 10.02 21.33
N ALA A 93 -0.96 10.27 20.11
CA ALA A 93 0.41 10.59 19.80
C ALA A 93 0.43 11.70 18.74
N ASN A 94 0.77 12.93 19.15
CA ASN A 94 0.81 14.10 18.28
C ASN A 94 2.19 14.27 17.64
N MET A 95 2.24 14.60 16.35
CA MET A 95 3.47 14.91 15.63
C MET A 95 3.19 15.92 14.50
N VAL A 96 4.26 16.55 13.99
CA VAL A 96 4.23 17.24 12.70
C VAL A 96 4.54 16.21 11.62
N LEU A 97 3.86 16.28 10.49
CA LEU A 97 4.11 15.46 9.32
C LEU A 97 4.15 16.33 8.07
N VAL A 98 5.20 16.12 7.27
CA VAL A 98 5.34 16.64 5.92
C VAL A 98 5.54 15.44 4.99
N ALA A 99 4.61 15.24 4.05
CA ALA A 99 4.79 14.30 2.95
C ALA A 99 5.38 15.07 1.76
N MET A 100 6.50 14.59 1.22
CA MET A 100 7.17 15.20 0.08
C MET A 100 7.37 14.16 -1.00
N ALA A 101 7.11 14.54 -2.24
CA ALA A 101 7.45 13.74 -3.41
C ALA A 101 8.74 14.25 -4.05
N GLY A 102 9.34 13.39 -4.85
CA GLY A 102 10.56 13.64 -5.60
C GLY A 102 10.86 12.42 -6.46
N ARG A 103 12.08 12.36 -6.97
CA ARG A 103 12.54 11.25 -7.82
C ARG A 103 13.86 10.69 -7.31
N THR A 104 14.09 9.41 -7.56
CA THR A 104 15.40 8.77 -7.34
C THR A 104 16.34 9.06 -8.52
N ASP A 105 17.60 8.67 -8.37
CA ASP A 105 18.64 8.76 -9.42
C ASP A 105 18.28 8.01 -10.72
N ASP A 106 17.47 6.96 -10.60
CA ASP A 106 16.91 6.20 -11.72
C ASP A 106 15.50 6.67 -12.15
N ASP A 107 15.15 7.93 -11.83
CA ASP A 107 13.92 8.62 -12.23
C ASP A 107 12.62 7.98 -11.73
N ARG A 108 12.68 7.16 -10.67
CA ARG A 108 11.49 6.54 -10.07
C ARG A 108 10.83 7.49 -9.08
N PRO A 109 9.48 7.58 -9.08
CA PRO A 109 8.76 8.35 -8.07
C PRO A 109 9.07 7.84 -6.66
N VAL A 110 9.30 8.78 -5.75
CA VAL A 110 9.55 8.49 -4.34
C VAL A 110 8.79 9.50 -3.47
N VAL A 111 8.23 9.03 -2.36
CA VAL A 111 7.59 9.88 -1.36
C VAL A 111 8.22 9.65 0.00
N ALA A 112 8.79 10.70 0.59
CA ALA A 112 9.26 10.68 1.96
C ALA A 112 8.20 11.24 2.91
N PHE A 113 8.04 10.56 4.04
CA PHE A 113 7.22 11.04 5.15
C PHE A 113 8.15 11.52 6.24
N VAL A 114 8.28 12.84 6.35
CA VAL A 114 9.14 13.50 7.32
C VAL A 114 8.30 13.94 8.51
N THR A 115 8.74 13.57 9.71
CA THR A 115 7.97 13.84 10.93
C THR A 115 8.82 14.40 12.05
N SER A 116 8.19 15.09 12.98
CA SER A 116 8.77 15.28 14.31
C SER A 116 8.71 13.99 15.14
N LEU A 117 9.34 14.00 16.32
CA LEU A 117 9.05 12.99 17.34
C LEU A 117 7.57 13.07 17.74
N ALA A 118 6.96 11.91 17.94
CA ALA A 118 5.62 11.82 18.50
C ALA A 118 5.62 12.14 20.01
N THR A 119 4.67 12.98 20.43
CA THR A 119 4.53 13.48 21.80
C THR A 119 3.07 13.50 22.24
N THR A 120 2.79 13.58 23.54
CA THR A 120 1.43 13.79 24.05
C THR A 120 1.00 15.25 24.01
N GLY A 121 1.94 16.19 23.85
CA GLY A 121 1.71 17.63 23.83
C GLY A 121 1.70 18.24 22.44
N THR A 122 2.09 19.51 22.34
CA THR A 122 2.33 20.18 21.05
C THR A 122 3.63 19.65 20.44
N PRO A 123 3.59 19.10 19.21
CA PRO A 123 4.79 18.59 18.57
C PRO A 123 5.71 19.71 18.09
N ALA A 124 7.01 19.45 18.19
CA ALA A 124 8.05 20.38 17.77
C ALA A 124 8.14 20.44 16.24
N THR A 125 8.50 21.60 15.68
CA THR A 125 8.66 21.84 14.23
C THR A 125 10.12 22.03 13.81
N ASP A 126 11.05 22.01 14.77
CA ASP A 126 12.48 22.31 14.58
C ASP A 126 13.33 21.05 14.37
N ARG A 127 12.87 19.89 14.86
CA ARG A 127 13.56 18.61 14.71
C ARG A 127 12.70 17.64 13.93
N LEU A 128 13.09 17.41 12.68
CA LEU A 128 12.41 16.54 11.75
C LEU A 128 13.34 15.40 11.33
N PHE A 129 12.76 14.26 10.98
CA PHE A 129 13.46 13.11 10.43
C PHE A 129 12.57 12.34 9.46
N VAL A 130 13.18 11.65 8.50
CA VAL A 130 12.46 10.73 7.62
C VAL A 130 11.97 9.55 8.44
N ARG A 131 10.65 9.38 8.53
CA ARG A 131 10.02 8.25 9.21
C ARG A 131 9.83 7.06 8.27
N ALA A 132 9.47 7.32 7.02
CA ALA A 132 9.24 6.30 6.01
C ALA A 132 9.52 6.85 4.61
N VAL A 133 9.85 5.95 3.69
CA VAL A 133 10.04 6.25 2.26
C VAL A 133 9.23 5.25 1.45
N SER A 134 8.37 5.75 0.57
CA SER A 134 7.54 4.97 -0.34
C SER A 134 8.04 5.08 -1.77
N PHE A 135 7.89 4.01 -2.55
CA PHE A 135 8.12 3.98 -3.99
C PHE A 135 6.79 3.67 -4.68
N PRO A 136 5.88 4.65 -4.76
CA PRO A 136 4.57 4.45 -5.38
C PRO A 136 4.70 4.21 -6.90
N GLU A 137 3.59 3.78 -7.50
CA GLU A 137 3.43 3.82 -8.96
C GLU A 137 3.47 5.28 -9.45
N GLU A 138 3.66 5.49 -10.76
CA GLU A 138 3.71 6.83 -11.37
C GLU A 138 2.46 7.68 -11.08
N ARG A 139 1.30 7.02 -10.94
CA ARG A 139 0.00 7.64 -10.69
C ARG A 139 -0.67 7.00 -9.49
N PRO A 140 -0.16 7.23 -8.27
CA PRO A 140 -0.72 6.61 -7.09
C PRO A 140 -2.09 7.20 -6.80
N LEU A 141 -2.98 6.38 -6.26
CA LEU A 141 -4.31 6.85 -5.82
C LEU A 141 -4.28 7.33 -4.37
N ALA A 142 -3.31 6.85 -3.60
CA ALA A 142 -2.98 7.30 -2.25
C ALA A 142 -1.52 6.94 -1.94
N VAL A 143 -0.93 7.66 -1.00
CA VAL A 143 0.40 7.37 -0.45
C VAL A 143 0.31 7.32 1.07
N GLY A 144 1.13 6.51 1.73
CA GLY A 144 1.09 6.41 3.18
C GLY A 144 2.21 5.54 3.74
N PHE A 145 2.25 5.45 5.06
CA PHE A 145 3.19 4.59 5.78
C PHE A 145 2.57 3.97 7.02
N VAL A 146 3.19 2.89 7.48
CA VAL A 146 3.03 2.35 8.84
C VAL A 146 4.42 2.12 9.42
N ALA A 147 4.73 2.87 10.47
CA ALA A 147 5.95 2.73 11.24
C ALA A 147 5.65 1.90 12.48
N ALA A 148 6.12 0.66 12.53
CA ALA A 148 5.93 -0.27 13.65
C ALA A 148 6.90 0.00 14.80
N ARG A 149 8.12 0.47 14.48
CA ARG A 149 9.16 0.81 15.45
C ARG A 149 9.33 2.31 15.59
N GLN A 150 9.12 2.78 16.81
CA GLN A 150 9.28 4.17 17.18
C GLN A 150 10.67 4.44 17.74
N ASP A 151 11.04 5.72 17.80
CA ASP A 151 12.16 6.12 18.64
C ASP A 151 11.82 5.89 20.12
N PRO A 152 12.75 5.39 20.95
CA PRO A 152 12.49 5.20 22.38
C PRO A 152 12.07 6.48 23.12
N SER A 153 12.40 7.65 22.57
CA SER A 153 11.98 8.95 23.10
C SER A 153 10.55 9.37 22.71
N GLU A 154 9.89 8.64 21.81
CA GLU A 154 8.53 8.94 21.38
C GLU A 154 7.48 8.46 22.36
N ALA A 155 6.47 9.30 22.57
CA ALA A 155 5.33 8.98 23.40
C ALA A 155 4.21 8.36 22.55
N VAL A 156 4.34 7.06 22.24
CA VAL A 156 3.30 6.29 21.54
C VAL A 156 2.61 5.32 22.51
N PRO A 157 1.28 5.41 22.70
CA PRO A 157 0.55 4.53 23.62
C PRO A 157 0.75 3.04 23.30
N ASP A 158 0.89 2.24 24.36
CA ASP A 158 1.00 0.77 24.32
C ASP A 158 2.08 0.20 23.37
N GLY A 159 3.05 1.02 22.96
CA GLY A 159 4.04 0.65 21.95
C GLY A 159 3.41 0.36 20.58
N GLY A 160 2.33 1.08 20.26
CA GLY A 160 1.64 0.99 18.98
C GLY A 160 2.46 1.51 17.80
N SER A 161 1.86 1.43 16.63
CA SER A 161 2.46 1.77 15.34
C SER A 161 1.85 3.06 14.83
N LEU A 162 2.67 3.97 14.31
CA LEU A 162 2.16 5.22 13.73
C LEU A 162 1.81 4.96 12.26
N ALA A 163 0.59 5.27 11.88
CA ALA A 163 0.11 5.11 10.52
C ALA A 163 -0.44 6.42 9.99
N PHE A 164 -0.09 6.70 8.74
CA PHE A 164 -0.61 7.84 7.99
C PHE A 164 -0.91 7.42 6.56
N ALA A 165 -1.98 7.98 5.98
CA ALA A 165 -2.24 7.91 4.54
C ALA A 165 -2.84 9.21 4.03
N LEU A 166 -2.51 9.55 2.79
CA LEU A 166 -2.98 10.71 2.05
C LEU A 166 -3.59 10.24 0.74
N ALA A 167 -4.88 10.53 0.54
CA ALA A 167 -5.58 10.26 -0.69
C ALA A 167 -5.14 11.23 -1.79
N GLY A 168 -5.08 10.76 -3.03
CA GLY A 168 -4.79 11.62 -4.19
C GLY A 168 -5.87 12.67 -4.42
N PRO A 169 -5.59 13.75 -5.18
CA PRO A 169 -6.49 14.91 -5.30
C PRO A 169 -7.86 14.59 -5.90
N LYS A 170 -7.95 13.57 -6.75
CA LYS A 170 -9.21 13.07 -7.34
C LYS A 170 -9.89 11.98 -6.51
N ASN A 171 -9.28 11.58 -5.39
CA ASN A 171 -9.76 10.54 -4.49
C ASN A 171 -10.08 11.17 -3.12
N PRO A 172 -11.37 11.38 -2.79
CA PRO A 172 -11.74 12.10 -1.58
C PRO A 172 -11.63 11.26 -0.29
N VAL A 173 -11.22 9.99 -0.41
CA VAL A 173 -11.31 9.01 0.67
C VAL A 173 -10.11 8.08 0.64
N VAL A 174 -9.41 7.98 1.77
CA VAL A 174 -8.50 6.88 2.08
C VAL A 174 -8.90 6.21 3.39
N SER A 175 -8.75 4.90 3.45
CA SER A 175 -8.88 4.13 4.70
C SER A 175 -7.73 3.15 4.83
N VAL A 176 -7.31 2.90 6.07
CA VAL A 176 -6.23 1.97 6.39
C VAL A 176 -6.80 0.80 7.19
N ARG A 177 -6.43 -0.42 6.81
CA ARG A 177 -6.86 -1.65 7.46
C ARG A 177 -5.66 -2.52 7.75
N THR A 178 -5.60 -3.07 8.96
CA THR A 178 -4.62 -4.10 9.34
C THR A 178 -5.32 -5.43 9.56
N ASN A 179 -4.69 -6.52 9.13
CA ASN A 179 -5.18 -7.87 9.35
C ASN A 179 -4.69 -8.47 10.68
N VAL A 180 -3.99 -7.72 11.53
CA VAL A 180 -3.64 -8.21 12.87
C VAL A 180 -4.79 -8.08 13.87
N ILE A 181 -5.84 -7.28 13.59
CA ILE A 181 -6.85 -6.92 14.61
C ILE A 181 -8.27 -7.22 14.17
N ASP A 182 -9.04 -7.85 15.08
CA ASP A 182 -10.48 -8.16 15.02
C ASP A 182 -11.29 -7.08 14.24
N PRO A 183 -12.07 -7.44 13.19
CA PRO A 183 -12.84 -6.47 12.42
C PRO A 183 -14.00 -5.90 13.25
N GLY A 184 -14.24 -6.42 14.46
CA GLY A 184 -15.23 -5.94 15.43
C GLY A 184 -14.85 -4.63 16.12
N ARG A 185 -13.57 -4.25 16.17
CA ARG A 185 -13.14 -2.88 16.55
C ARG A 185 -13.16 -1.94 15.34
N ARG A 186 -14.27 -1.94 14.61
CA ARG A 186 -14.61 -0.86 13.70
C ARG A 186 -15.17 0.28 14.53
N GLU A 187 -14.33 1.23 14.91
CA GLU A 187 -14.80 2.59 14.73
C GLU A 187 -14.52 2.92 13.26
N PRO A 188 -15.53 2.89 12.37
CA PRO A 188 -15.35 3.47 11.06
C PRO A 188 -15.16 4.96 11.31
N GLU A 189 -13.92 5.44 11.23
CA GLU A 189 -13.75 6.86 11.00
C GLU A 189 -14.49 7.22 9.72
N PRO A 190 -15.18 8.38 9.72
CA PRO A 190 -15.73 8.88 8.48
C PRO A 190 -14.57 9.02 7.50
N PRO A 191 -14.72 8.48 6.28
CA PRO A 191 -13.68 8.56 5.28
C PRO A 191 -13.28 10.01 5.04
N GLY A 192 -11.98 10.27 4.89
CA GLY A 192 -11.42 11.59 4.65
C GLY A 192 -10.24 11.56 3.69
N GLU A 193 -9.77 12.75 3.32
CA GLU A 193 -8.60 12.92 2.45
C GLU A 193 -7.30 12.41 3.12
N THR A 194 -7.29 12.35 4.45
CA THR A 194 -6.18 11.81 5.23
C THR A 194 -6.67 10.78 6.24
N PHE A 195 -5.77 9.85 6.57
CA PHE A 195 -5.92 8.92 7.68
C PHE A 195 -4.71 9.08 8.59
N TRP A 196 -4.93 9.22 9.90
CA TRP A 196 -3.84 9.33 10.86
C TRP A 196 -4.19 8.69 12.20
N ARG A 197 -3.50 7.60 12.56
CA ARG A 197 -3.78 6.84 13.79
C ARG A 197 -2.55 6.20 14.40
N VAL A 198 -2.67 5.90 15.70
CA VAL A 198 -1.87 4.87 16.37
C VAL A 198 -2.59 3.53 16.15
N LEU A 199 -2.02 2.69 15.30
CA LEU A 199 -2.44 1.31 15.17
C LEU A 199 -1.90 0.50 16.36
N PRO A 200 -2.57 -0.57 16.77
CA PRO A 200 -2.06 -1.40 17.86
C PRO A 200 -0.71 -2.06 17.55
N ARG A 201 -0.06 -2.49 18.62
CA ARG A 201 1.26 -3.11 18.56
C ARG A 201 1.26 -4.33 17.64
N GLY A 202 2.29 -4.44 16.80
CA GLY A 202 2.43 -5.51 15.82
C GLY A 202 1.86 -5.17 14.44
N ALA A 203 1.13 -4.06 14.29
CA ALA A 203 0.81 -3.52 12.98
C ALA A 203 2.09 -3.00 12.28
N GLY A 204 2.20 -3.24 10.98
CA GLY A 204 3.31 -2.81 10.14
C GLY A 204 2.88 -2.78 8.69
N ALA A 205 3.75 -2.31 7.80
CA ALA A 205 3.44 -2.28 6.36
C ALA A 205 3.13 -3.67 5.78
N TRP A 206 3.74 -4.72 6.35
CA TRP A 206 3.57 -6.12 5.92
C TRP A 206 2.18 -6.73 6.19
N ASN A 207 1.40 -6.12 7.09
CA ASN A 207 0.10 -6.61 7.53
C ASN A 207 -0.97 -5.50 7.49
N THR A 208 -0.69 -4.44 6.73
CA THR A 208 -1.57 -3.29 6.55
C THR A 208 -1.81 -3.02 5.07
N THR A 209 -3.01 -2.56 4.76
CA THR A 209 -3.47 -2.17 3.43
C THR A 209 -4.16 -0.83 3.50
N MET A 210 -4.06 -0.06 2.43
CA MET A 210 -4.83 1.16 2.22
C MET A 210 -5.84 0.93 1.10
N SER A 211 -7.01 1.56 1.18
CA SER A 211 -8.01 1.54 0.11
C SER A 211 -8.60 2.92 -0.08
N THR A 212 -8.90 3.26 -1.32
CA THR A 212 -9.63 4.47 -1.68
C THR A 212 -11.11 4.18 -1.84
N GLY A 213 -11.95 5.22 -1.84
CA GLY A 213 -13.41 5.08 -2.01
C GLY A 213 -13.86 4.54 -3.37
N GLN A 214 -12.96 4.42 -4.34
CA GLN A 214 -13.24 3.79 -5.64
C GLN A 214 -13.09 2.28 -5.49
N SER A 215 -14.21 1.59 -5.29
CA SER A 215 -14.23 0.15 -5.06
C SER A 215 -13.89 -0.62 -6.34
N HIS A 216 -12.85 -1.46 -6.29
CA HIS A 216 -12.47 -2.62 -7.13
C HIS A 216 -10.96 -2.71 -7.39
N GLU A 217 -10.19 -1.69 -7.01
CA GLU A 217 -8.74 -1.71 -7.18
C GLU A 217 -8.02 -2.55 -6.12
N GLU A 218 -6.86 -3.05 -6.51
CA GLU A 218 -5.98 -3.79 -5.62
C GLU A 218 -5.64 -2.93 -4.38
N PRO A 219 -5.65 -3.50 -3.17
CA PRO A 219 -5.32 -2.76 -1.97
C PRO A 219 -3.92 -2.14 -2.08
N LEU A 220 -3.84 -0.84 -1.92
CA LEU A 220 -2.61 -0.07 -1.93
C LEU A 220 -1.77 -0.43 -0.70
N ARG A 221 -0.44 -0.44 -0.84
CA ARG A 221 0.46 -0.80 0.25
C ARG A 221 1.09 0.45 0.88
N PRO A 222 1.00 0.62 2.20
CA PRO A 222 1.76 1.67 2.86
C PRO A 222 3.25 1.31 2.87
N ALA A 223 4.12 2.33 2.93
CA ALA A 223 5.54 2.13 3.17
C ALA A 223 5.81 1.65 4.61
N ALA A 224 6.86 0.84 4.78
CA ALA A 224 7.42 0.55 6.09
C ALA A 224 8.17 1.77 6.65
N GLY A 225 8.23 1.89 7.97
CA GLY A 225 9.12 2.85 8.61
C GLY A 225 10.58 2.54 8.31
N VAL A 226 11.45 3.55 8.27
CA VAL A 226 12.90 3.38 7.98
C VAL A 226 13.64 2.54 9.03
N ARG A 227 13.02 2.32 10.20
CA ARG A 227 13.53 1.47 11.29
C ARG A 227 12.88 0.09 11.32
N ASP A 228 11.89 -0.14 10.47
CA ASP A 228 11.17 -1.39 10.36
C ASP A 228 11.89 -2.37 9.43
N PRO A 229 11.56 -3.66 9.52
CA PRO A 229 11.86 -4.65 8.49
C PRO A 229 11.49 -4.14 7.10
N ALA A 230 12.39 -4.35 6.14
CA ALA A 230 12.16 -3.91 4.78
C ALA A 230 10.97 -4.68 4.18
N THR A 231 10.04 -3.93 3.59
CA THR A 231 8.92 -4.49 2.81
C THR A 231 9.12 -4.18 1.34
N THR A 232 9.12 -5.19 0.50
CA THR A 232 9.27 -5.04 -0.95
C THR A 232 8.07 -5.67 -1.65
N LEU A 233 7.55 -5.02 -2.69
CA LEU A 233 6.54 -5.65 -3.54
C LEU A 233 7.13 -6.89 -4.20
N ALA A 234 6.42 -8.01 -4.07
CA ALA A 234 6.80 -9.28 -4.62
C ALA A 234 5.73 -9.78 -5.58
N LYS A 235 6.16 -10.45 -6.64
CA LYS A 235 5.28 -11.20 -7.54
C LYS A 235 5.43 -12.68 -7.27
N VAL A 236 4.35 -13.34 -6.88
CA VAL A 236 4.35 -14.80 -6.69
C VAL A 236 3.96 -15.51 -7.97
N SER A 237 4.79 -16.46 -8.39
CA SER A 237 4.55 -17.31 -9.56
C SER A 237 4.71 -18.79 -9.18
N THR A 238 3.96 -19.66 -9.86
CA THR A 238 4.14 -21.11 -9.76
C THR A 238 4.73 -21.63 -11.07
N ARG A 239 5.85 -22.35 -11.02
CA ARG A 239 6.50 -22.93 -12.19
C ARG A 239 6.95 -24.35 -11.88
N ASP A 240 6.57 -25.31 -12.72
CA ASP A 240 6.93 -26.73 -12.59
C ASP A 240 6.61 -27.34 -11.20
N GLY A 241 5.53 -26.86 -10.56
CA GLY A 241 5.10 -27.29 -9.23
C GLY A 241 5.84 -26.65 -8.06
N ALA A 242 6.81 -25.75 -8.32
CA ALA A 242 7.46 -24.93 -7.30
C ALA A 242 6.86 -23.52 -7.27
N VAL A 243 6.75 -22.94 -6.08
CA VAL A 243 6.31 -21.55 -5.88
C VAL A 243 7.54 -20.68 -5.68
N ALA A 244 7.58 -19.51 -6.32
CA ALA A 244 8.65 -18.54 -6.17
C ALA A 244 8.09 -17.12 -6.02
N ALA A 245 8.79 -16.28 -5.26
CA ALA A 245 8.57 -14.86 -5.16
C ALA A 245 9.69 -14.11 -5.91
N GLU A 246 9.27 -13.24 -6.83
CA GLU A 246 10.16 -12.41 -7.64
C GLU A 246 10.16 -10.98 -7.06
N TYR A 247 11.33 -10.52 -6.63
CA TYR A 247 11.61 -9.16 -6.15
C TYR A 247 13.13 -8.88 -6.18
N ARG A 248 13.55 -7.64 -5.90
CA ARG A 248 14.93 -7.15 -6.17
C ARG A 248 16.03 -7.98 -5.50
N THR A 249 15.84 -8.41 -4.25
CA THR A 249 16.88 -9.10 -3.48
C THR A 249 16.28 -10.18 -2.55
N PRO A 250 15.95 -11.37 -3.06
CA PRO A 250 15.40 -12.42 -2.22
C PRO A 250 16.40 -13.01 -1.24
N ALA A 251 15.97 -13.26 -0.01
CA ALA A 251 16.77 -13.89 1.03
C ALA A 251 16.00 -15.00 1.75
N ALA A 252 16.74 -16.02 2.21
CA ALA A 252 16.17 -17.10 3.00
C ALA A 252 15.61 -16.55 4.32
N GLY A 253 14.35 -16.88 4.62
CA GLY A 253 13.63 -16.37 5.78
C GLY A 253 12.70 -15.19 5.48
N ASP A 254 12.74 -14.62 4.26
CA ASP A 254 11.79 -13.58 3.89
C ASP A 254 10.36 -14.13 3.92
N LEU A 255 9.45 -13.42 4.59
CA LEU A 255 8.04 -13.80 4.67
C LEU A 255 7.30 -13.17 3.52
N VAL A 256 6.53 -13.97 2.76
CA VAL A 256 5.72 -13.45 1.66
C VAL A 256 4.26 -13.42 2.11
N THR A 257 3.66 -12.24 2.10
CA THR A 257 2.28 -12.02 2.55
C THR A 257 1.42 -11.42 1.45
N SER A 258 0.13 -11.78 1.47
CA SER A 258 -0.92 -11.10 0.71
C SER A 258 -1.63 -10.07 1.62
N SER A 259 -2.75 -9.51 1.16
CA SER A 259 -3.57 -8.63 1.99
C SER A 259 -4.35 -9.38 3.07
N THR A 260 -4.50 -10.70 2.93
CA THR A 260 -5.33 -11.53 3.80
C THR A 260 -4.50 -12.51 4.63
N ALA A 261 -3.46 -13.11 4.05
CA ALA A 261 -2.68 -14.13 4.72
C ALA A 261 -1.23 -14.24 4.23
N MET A 262 -0.39 -14.87 5.06
CA MET A 262 0.92 -15.38 4.71
C MET A 262 0.81 -16.48 3.67
N LEU A 263 1.63 -16.36 2.62
CA LEU A 263 1.69 -17.31 1.51
C LEU A 263 2.79 -18.34 1.70
N GLY A 264 3.93 -17.92 2.26
CA GLY A 264 5.07 -18.80 2.51
C GLY A 264 6.32 -18.06 2.98
N VAL A 265 7.42 -18.81 3.05
CA VAL A 265 8.75 -18.31 3.43
C VAL A 265 9.71 -18.58 2.29
N VAL A 266 10.53 -17.60 1.93
CA VAL A 266 11.59 -17.78 0.92
C VAL A 266 12.71 -18.65 1.51
N THR A 267 13.18 -19.64 0.77
CA THR A 267 14.17 -20.62 1.23
C THR A 267 15.58 -20.29 0.81
N ASP A 268 15.76 -19.47 -0.23
CA ASP A 268 17.07 -19.15 -0.80
C ASP A 268 17.04 -17.87 -1.66
N THR A 269 18.20 -17.49 -2.17
CA THR A 269 18.38 -16.27 -2.98
C THR A 269 17.76 -16.34 -4.38
N SER A 270 17.23 -17.48 -4.81
CA SER A 270 16.47 -17.58 -6.06
C SER A 270 15.02 -17.10 -5.91
N GLY A 271 14.59 -16.81 -4.67
CA GLY A 271 13.20 -16.47 -4.38
C GLY A 271 12.28 -17.69 -4.30
N ARG A 272 12.83 -18.92 -4.35
CA ARG A 272 12.06 -20.14 -4.11
C ARG A 272 11.38 -20.05 -2.75
N MET A 273 10.10 -20.43 -2.70
CA MET A 273 9.29 -20.38 -1.49
C MET A 273 8.92 -21.76 -1.01
N GLU A 274 8.89 -21.93 0.31
CA GLU A 274 8.13 -22.99 0.95
C GLU A 274 6.76 -22.50 1.41
N THR A 275 5.73 -23.22 0.98
CA THR A 275 4.32 -22.93 1.30
C THR A 275 3.74 -24.00 2.25
N THR A 276 4.55 -25.01 2.59
CA THR A 276 4.16 -26.07 3.52
C THR A 276 4.48 -25.70 4.97
N PRO A 277 3.58 -25.98 5.94
CA PRO A 277 3.78 -25.47 7.30
C PRO A 277 4.94 -26.10 8.06
N THR A 278 5.33 -27.33 7.72
CA THR A 278 6.46 -28.01 8.37
C THR A 278 7.75 -27.23 8.17
N ALA A 279 7.97 -26.69 6.96
CA ALA A 279 9.13 -25.87 6.66
C ALA A 279 9.14 -24.53 7.42
N TRP A 280 7.97 -23.98 7.76
CA TRP A 280 7.86 -22.67 8.42
C TRP A 280 8.35 -22.69 9.88
N THR A 281 8.32 -23.85 10.54
CA THR A 281 8.74 -23.99 11.95
C THR A 281 10.20 -23.62 12.22
N ALA A 282 11.06 -23.68 11.19
CA ALA A 282 12.45 -23.24 11.30
C ALA A 282 12.59 -21.70 11.33
N TRP A 283 11.55 -20.98 10.90
CA TRP A 283 11.57 -19.53 10.66
C TRP A 283 10.73 -18.74 11.67
N GLY A 284 9.95 -19.42 12.51
CA GLY A 284 9.05 -18.76 13.46
C GLY A 284 8.07 -19.70 14.12
N SER A 285 7.11 -19.12 14.81
CA SER A 285 6.11 -19.82 15.61
C SER A 285 4.70 -19.35 15.29
N VAL A 286 3.72 -20.23 15.47
CA VAL A 286 2.31 -19.90 15.30
C VAL A 286 1.57 -19.87 16.62
N SER A 287 0.63 -18.93 16.75
CA SER A 287 -0.27 -18.84 17.90
C SER A 287 -1.60 -18.21 17.49
N THR A 288 -2.63 -18.42 18.31
CA THR A 288 -3.83 -17.59 18.20
C THR A 288 -3.49 -16.14 18.55
N GLU A 289 -4.04 -15.17 17.84
CA GLU A 289 -3.74 -13.75 18.04
C GLU A 289 -4.25 -13.26 19.41
N LYS A 290 -5.54 -13.48 19.68
CA LYS A 290 -6.22 -12.95 20.86
C LYS A 290 -5.82 -13.62 22.16
N SER A 291 -5.76 -14.95 22.17
CA SER A 291 -5.49 -15.75 23.38
C SER A 291 -4.02 -16.16 23.51
N GLY A 292 -3.19 -15.91 22.48
CA GLY A 292 -1.76 -16.24 22.49
C GLY A 292 -1.48 -17.74 22.62
N VAL A 293 -2.46 -18.60 22.30
CA VAL A 293 -2.33 -20.06 22.46
C VAL A 293 -1.35 -20.57 21.40
N PRO A 294 -0.18 -21.09 21.80
CA PRO A 294 0.79 -21.60 20.85
C PRO A 294 0.27 -22.89 20.22
N GLY A 295 0.72 -23.17 19.00
CA GLY A 295 0.42 -24.44 18.36
C GLY A 295 1.37 -24.82 17.25
N THR A 296 0.96 -25.84 16.52
CA THR A 296 1.66 -26.35 15.34
C THR A 296 0.72 -26.38 14.15
N LEU A 297 1.29 -26.20 12.96
CA LEU A 297 0.59 -26.35 11.70
C LEU A 297 1.05 -27.62 10.98
N THR A 298 0.09 -28.33 10.41
CA THR A 298 0.34 -29.48 9.53
C THR A 298 -0.46 -29.34 8.24
N ALA A 299 -0.01 -30.02 7.19
CA ALA A 299 -0.75 -30.07 5.93
C ALA A 299 -1.94 -31.04 6.07
N GLY A 300 -3.14 -30.56 5.74
CA GLY A 300 -4.34 -31.35 5.57
C GLY A 300 -4.55 -31.79 4.12
N SER A 301 -5.69 -32.43 3.85
CA SER A 301 -6.09 -32.81 2.50
C SER A 301 -6.40 -31.58 1.64
N GLY A 302 -6.10 -31.65 0.35
CA GLY A 302 -6.42 -30.57 -0.61
C GLY A 302 -5.69 -29.24 -0.37
N GLY A 303 -4.57 -29.23 0.38
CA GLY A 303 -3.81 -28.01 0.65
C GLY A 303 -4.37 -27.14 1.79
N THR A 304 -5.32 -27.69 2.56
CA THR A 304 -5.77 -27.10 3.83
C THR A 304 -4.63 -27.13 4.86
N LEU A 305 -4.62 -26.19 5.80
CA LEU A 305 -3.72 -26.26 6.95
C LEU A 305 -4.53 -26.66 8.18
N LEU A 306 -3.93 -27.48 9.04
CA LEU A 306 -4.53 -27.94 10.28
C LEU A 306 -3.75 -27.36 11.46
N PHE A 307 -4.45 -26.76 12.40
CA PHE A 307 -3.88 -26.20 13.63
C PHE A 307 -4.11 -27.14 14.82
N THR A 308 -3.05 -27.39 15.59
CA THR A 308 -3.11 -28.12 16.85
C THR A 308 -2.49 -27.28 17.95
N ALA A 309 -3.27 -26.89 18.95
CA ALA A 309 -2.79 -26.19 20.13
C ALA A 309 -1.80 -27.08 20.91
N THR A 310 -0.69 -26.49 21.34
CA THR A 310 0.36 -27.18 22.11
C THR A 310 0.52 -26.62 23.52
N GLY A 311 -0.22 -25.57 23.86
CA GLY A 311 -0.20 -24.92 25.16
C GLY A 311 -1.59 -24.75 25.76
N PRO A 312 -1.66 -24.23 27.00
CA PRO A 312 -2.93 -23.95 27.66
C PRO A 312 -3.67 -22.79 26.98
N GLY A 313 -5.00 -22.82 27.08
CA GLY A 313 -5.90 -21.76 26.64
C GLY A 313 -7.05 -22.30 25.80
N GLU A 314 -8.04 -21.44 25.57
CA GLU A 314 -9.17 -21.75 24.72
C GLU A 314 -8.91 -21.26 23.30
N VAL A 315 -9.20 -22.14 22.34
CA VAL A 315 -9.22 -21.85 20.91
C VAL A 315 -10.67 -21.79 20.51
N ALA A 316 -11.08 -20.70 19.89
CA ALA A 316 -12.44 -20.48 19.42
C ALA A 316 -12.53 -20.56 17.90
N ASP A 317 -13.75 -20.77 17.42
CA ASP A 317 -14.06 -20.62 16.00
C ASP A 317 -13.88 -19.15 15.60
N ASP A 318 -13.40 -18.90 14.38
CA ASP A 318 -13.01 -17.60 13.84
C ASP A 318 -11.80 -16.92 14.53
N ASP A 319 -11.10 -17.63 15.44
CA ASP A 319 -9.83 -17.14 15.98
C ASP A 319 -8.82 -16.96 14.85
N ARG A 320 -8.11 -15.83 14.87
CA ARG A 320 -7.01 -15.61 13.93
C ARG A 320 -5.78 -16.36 14.38
N LEU A 321 -5.15 -17.03 13.42
CA LEU A 321 -3.85 -17.61 13.58
C LEU A 321 -2.80 -16.67 13.01
N VAL A 322 -1.79 -16.35 13.81
CA VAL A 322 -0.67 -15.52 13.41
C VAL A 322 0.63 -16.30 13.42
N PHE A 323 1.56 -15.90 12.57
CA PHE A 323 2.94 -16.36 12.54
C PHE A 323 3.85 -15.22 12.98
N THR A 324 4.73 -15.50 13.94
CA THR A 324 5.72 -14.56 14.45
C THR A 324 7.11 -15.01 14.00
N SER A 325 7.83 -14.12 13.32
CA SER A 325 9.19 -14.40 12.85
C SER A 325 10.16 -14.65 14.02
N ALA A 326 10.97 -15.70 13.91
CA ALA A 326 12.04 -15.98 14.86
C ALA A 326 13.21 -14.99 14.74
N ALA A 327 13.47 -14.49 13.53
CA ALA A 327 14.51 -13.48 13.29
C ALA A 327 14.11 -12.11 13.87
N ASN A 328 12.81 -11.82 13.92
CA ASN A 328 12.30 -10.57 14.45
C ASN A 328 10.89 -10.71 15.02
N ALA A 329 10.80 -10.77 16.35
CA ALA A 329 9.54 -10.94 17.07
C ALA A 329 8.53 -9.78 16.87
N GLY A 330 8.95 -8.66 16.27
CA GLY A 330 8.05 -7.57 15.88
C GLY A 330 7.28 -7.85 14.58
N VAL A 331 7.73 -8.81 13.76
CA VAL A 331 7.05 -9.20 12.51
C VAL A 331 6.03 -10.29 12.80
N VAL A 332 4.77 -9.87 12.82
CA VAL A 332 3.61 -10.75 12.99
C VAL A 332 2.72 -10.67 11.75
N VAL A 333 2.42 -11.82 11.16
CA VAL A 333 1.63 -11.96 9.93
C VAL A 333 0.46 -12.92 10.16
N GLU A 334 -0.72 -12.59 9.64
CA GLU A 334 -1.87 -13.51 9.68
C GLU A 334 -1.58 -14.72 8.78
N VAL A 335 -1.82 -15.93 9.29
CA VAL A 335 -1.81 -17.16 8.50
C VAL A 335 -3.20 -17.44 7.95
N GLY A 336 -4.24 -17.16 8.74
CA GLY A 336 -5.64 -17.30 8.37
C GLY A 336 -6.53 -17.41 9.61
N ARG A 337 -7.78 -17.83 9.39
CA ARG A 337 -8.80 -17.97 10.43
C ARG A 337 -9.05 -19.43 10.76
N LEU A 338 -9.27 -19.71 12.04
CA LEU A 338 -9.59 -21.05 12.51
C LEU A 338 -11.07 -21.35 12.27
N THR A 339 -11.34 -22.50 11.64
CA THR A 339 -12.69 -23.04 11.49
C THR A 339 -12.72 -24.43 12.09
N LYS A 340 -13.73 -24.71 12.90
CA LYS A 340 -13.91 -26.03 13.51
C LYS A 340 -14.41 -27.03 12.47
N ALA A 341 -13.67 -28.13 12.26
CA ALA A 341 -14.06 -29.20 11.35
C ALA A 341 -13.67 -30.57 11.92
N ASP A 342 -14.55 -31.56 11.82
CA ASP A 342 -14.36 -33.00 12.15
C ASP A 342 -13.21 -33.33 13.13
N GLY A 343 -13.32 -32.84 14.37
CA GLY A 343 -12.38 -33.18 15.45
C GLY A 343 -11.10 -32.35 15.54
N GLY A 344 -10.95 -31.29 14.74
CA GLY A 344 -9.79 -30.39 14.77
C GLY A 344 -10.08 -28.97 14.27
N TRP A 345 -9.01 -28.18 14.15
CA TRP A 345 -9.05 -26.82 13.65
C TRP A 345 -8.43 -26.76 12.25
N GLN A 346 -9.20 -26.30 11.27
CA GLN A 346 -8.72 -25.98 9.94
C GLN A 346 -8.38 -24.49 9.86
N VAL A 347 -7.41 -24.13 9.02
CA VAL A 347 -7.06 -22.73 8.77
C VAL A 347 -7.54 -22.31 7.40
N GLU A 348 -8.50 -21.40 7.37
CA GLU A 348 -8.97 -20.73 6.17
C GLU A 348 -8.09 -19.50 5.88
N ARG A 349 -7.35 -19.53 4.77
CA ARG A 349 -6.37 -18.48 4.44
C ARG A 349 -6.93 -17.35 3.57
N GLY A 350 -8.13 -17.52 3.01
CA GLY A 350 -8.71 -16.54 2.07
C GLY A 350 -7.85 -16.25 0.84
N VAL A 351 -6.91 -17.14 0.48
CA VAL A 351 -6.02 -17.04 -0.68
C VAL A 351 -6.06 -18.31 -1.49
N ASN A 352 -6.11 -18.18 -2.81
CA ASN A 352 -5.97 -19.29 -3.73
C ASN A 352 -4.63 -19.16 -4.47
N LEU A 353 -3.64 -19.96 -4.07
CA LEU A 353 -2.30 -19.96 -4.68
C LEU A 353 -2.30 -20.37 -6.17
N SER A 354 -3.39 -20.96 -6.67
CA SER A 354 -3.55 -21.28 -8.09
C SER A 354 -3.99 -20.09 -8.95
N GLN A 355 -4.41 -18.98 -8.33
CA GLN A 355 -4.70 -17.73 -9.03
C GLN A 355 -3.39 -16.93 -9.11
N TYR A 356 -2.83 -16.90 -10.32
CA TYR A 356 -1.58 -16.23 -10.61
C TYR A 356 -1.77 -14.71 -10.52
N GLN A 357 -0.81 -14.04 -9.87
CA GLN A 357 -0.74 -12.59 -9.63
C GLN A 357 -1.59 -12.11 -8.44
N LEU A 358 -1.15 -12.47 -7.23
CA LEU A 358 -1.55 -11.76 -6.02
C LEU A 358 -0.58 -10.59 -5.81
N SER A 359 -1.10 -9.41 -5.48
CA SER A 359 -0.29 -8.30 -4.97
C SER A 359 0.23 -8.62 -3.57
N THR A 360 1.50 -9.02 -3.53
CA THR A 360 2.17 -9.55 -2.33
C THR A 360 3.32 -8.69 -1.89
N VAL A 361 3.67 -8.81 -0.61
CA VAL A 361 4.80 -8.13 0.00
C VAL A 361 5.76 -9.19 0.52
N ALA A 362 7.03 -9.08 0.16
CA ALA A 362 8.13 -9.77 0.84
C ALA A 362 8.60 -8.90 2.00
N VAL A 363 8.69 -9.51 3.17
CA VAL A 363 9.17 -8.89 4.42
C VAL A 363 10.51 -9.52 4.74
N THR A 364 11.57 -8.72 4.79
CA THR A 364 12.89 -9.16 5.23
C THR A 364 13.01 -8.92 6.73
N PRO A 365 12.85 -9.97 7.57
CA PRO A 365 12.64 -9.81 9.00
C PRO A 365 13.86 -9.28 9.76
#